data_AF-A0A1J1IBJ2-F1
#
_entry.id   AF-A0A1J1IBJ2-F1
#
_cell.length_a   1.000
_cell.length_b   1.000
_cell.length_c   1.000
_cell.angle_alpha   90.00
_cell.angle_beta   90.00
_cell.angle_gamma   90.00
#
_symmetry.space_group_name_H-M   'P 1'
#
loop_
_entity.id
_entity.type
_entity.pdbx_description
1 polymer ?
#
loop_
_entity_poly.entity_id
_entity_poly.type
_entity_poly.pdbx_seq_one_letter_code
_entity_poly.pdbx_strand_id
1 'polypeptide(L)'
;MWKKTLIIFLLHSACGKLSDFELPLDNGRKSHTITQIILDHFINISETINVVYTFSDANISTFEGIDTIMMELEQSATLTLEHYTKIHPNMTKQSHNVVLCESIESFNSFLSTINPNYFNFQGYYLIIMPSRLCEYMSDMFATLWSLHIVNVNLLPLTSNDDDFIYTYYPFTSLDCGSTLPVQLDNYRDGKWMEKNELFPNKMKDLFNCTLSVVTFDIPPFIKIDKEENDSPNGIEVILMSVLALKMNFNIKWIYSEELWGEIYGNGDWGTSLQVKVETKT
;
A
#
# COMPACT_ATOMS: atom_id res chain seq x y z
N MET A 1 6.17 -49.70 -38.83
CA MET A 1 6.52 -49.03 -37.56
C MET A 1 5.62 -47.80 -37.45
N TRP A 2 4.37 -47.85 -36.95
CA TRP A 2 3.91 -48.18 -35.58
C TRP A 2 4.72 -47.39 -34.53
N LYS A 3 4.16 -46.64 -33.56
CA LYS A 3 2.79 -46.47 -33.04
C LYS A 3 2.89 -45.32 -31.99
N LYS A 4 1.91 -44.40 -31.91
CA LYS A 4 0.90 -44.28 -30.84
C LYS A 4 1.39 -43.96 -29.39
N THR A 5 1.04 -42.76 -28.94
CA THR A 5 0.15 -42.45 -27.78
C THR A 5 0.63 -42.62 -26.32
N LEU A 6 0.26 -41.59 -25.51
CA LEU A 6 -0.49 -41.66 -24.23
C LEU A 6 0.27 -41.44 -22.88
N ILE A 7 -0.10 -40.33 -22.21
CA ILE A 7 -0.47 -40.13 -20.78
C ILE A 7 0.47 -40.61 -19.65
N ILE A 8 0.73 -39.70 -18.70
CA ILE A 8 0.64 -40.03 -17.27
C ILE A 8 -0.27 -39.01 -16.56
N PHE A 9 -1.42 -39.52 -16.15
CA PHE A 9 -2.36 -38.98 -15.15
C PHE A 9 -2.41 -40.09 -14.09
N LEU A 10 -1.92 -39.85 -12.87
CA LEU A 10 -2.13 -40.68 -11.69
C LEU A 10 -1.69 -39.86 -10.46
N LEU A 11 -2.32 -39.87 -9.28
CA LEU A 11 -3.71 -39.99 -8.82
C LEU A 11 -3.63 -39.79 -7.29
N HIS A 12 -4.49 -38.91 -6.76
CA HIS A 12 -5.05 -38.84 -5.40
C HIS A 12 -4.17 -39.09 -4.16
N SER A 13 -4.27 -38.17 -3.19
CA SER A 13 -4.88 -38.46 -1.87
C SER A 13 -5.14 -37.16 -1.08
N ALA A 14 -6.43 -36.89 -0.86
CA ALA A 14 -7.02 -36.12 0.25
C ALA A 14 -6.28 -34.88 0.78
N CYS A 15 -6.75 -33.70 0.37
CA CYS A 15 -6.97 -32.61 1.33
C CYS A 15 -8.27 -31.89 0.94
N GLY A 16 -9.04 -31.48 1.94
CA GLY A 16 -10.46 -31.17 1.84
C GLY A 16 -10.82 -30.14 0.77
N LYS A 17 -12.09 -30.20 0.35
CA LYS A 17 -12.76 -29.21 -0.49
C LYS A 17 -12.31 -27.78 -0.11
N LEU A 18 -11.38 -27.21 -0.88
CA LEU A 18 -11.35 -25.76 -1.06
C LEU A 18 -12.60 -25.47 -1.87
N SER A 19 -13.51 -24.67 -1.31
CA SER A 19 -14.56 -24.03 -2.09
C SER A 19 -13.89 -23.35 -3.28
N ASP A 20 -14.29 -23.75 -4.48
CA ASP A 20 -13.88 -23.13 -5.72
C ASP A 20 -14.04 -21.61 -5.59
N PHE A 21 -12.93 -20.91 -5.84
CA PHE A 21 -12.90 -19.46 -5.97
C PHE A 21 -13.61 -19.12 -7.27
N GLU A 22 -14.92 -18.89 -7.19
CA GLU A 22 -15.70 -18.28 -8.26
C GLU A 22 -15.88 -16.80 -7.91
N LEU A 23 -15.08 -15.93 -8.52
CA LEU A 23 -15.43 -14.52 -8.60
C LEU A 23 -16.63 -14.43 -9.58
N PRO A 24 -17.81 -13.97 -9.17
CA PRO A 24 -18.92 -13.76 -10.10
C PRO A 24 -18.67 -12.44 -10.83
N LEU A 25 -17.67 -12.44 -11.72
CA LEU A 25 -17.46 -11.36 -12.67
C LEU A 25 -18.34 -11.69 -13.87
N ASP A 26 -19.28 -10.81 -14.20
CA ASP A 26 -19.83 -10.76 -15.55
C ASP A 26 -18.67 -10.32 -16.46
N ASN A 27 -17.92 -11.31 -16.97
CA ASN A 27 -16.48 -11.25 -17.20
C ASN A 27 -15.98 -10.12 -18.10
N GLY A 28 -16.79 -9.65 -19.05
CA GLY A 28 -16.36 -8.56 -19.94
C GLY A 28 -16.48 -7.18 -19.30
N ARG A 29 -17.61 -6.91 -18.64
CA ARG A 29 -17.95 -5.56 -18.17
C ARG A 29 -17.05 -5.13 -17.01
N LYS A 30 -16.79 -6.04 -16.06
CA LYS A 30 -15.97 -5.71 -14.88
C LYS A 30 -14.49 -5.62 -15.15
N SER A 31 -13.95 -6.52 -15.96
CA SER A 31 -12.57 -6.39 -16.43
C SER A 31 -12.35 -5.04 -17.10
N HIS A 32 -13.28 -4.63 -17.97
CA HIS A 32 -13.21 -3.32 -18.61
C HIS A 32 -13.26 -2.16 -17.61
N THR A 33 -14.17 -2.20 -16.63
CA THR A 33 -14.25 -1.18 -15.58
C THR A 33 -12.93 -1.06 -14.80
N ILE A 34 -12.35 -2.18 -14.36
CA ILE A 34 -11.09 -2.20 -13.63
C ILE A 34 -9.95 -1.61 -14.47
N THR A 35 -9.88 -1.99 -15.76
CA THR A 35 -8.93 -1.41 -16.69
C THR A 35 -9.08 0.12 -16.72
N GLN A 36 -10.29 0.64 -16.91
CA GLN A 36 -10.52 2.09 -16.96
C GLN A 36 -10.09 2.80 -15.65
N ILE A 37 -10.42 2.22 -14.50
CA ILE A 37 -9.97 2.74 -13.18
C ILE A 37 -8.44 2.84 -13.11
N ILE A 38 -7.74 1.81 -13.59
CA ILE A 38 -6.27 1.80 -13.62
C ILE A 38 -5.76 2.85 -14.60
N LEU A 39 -6.28 2.87 -15.83
CA LEU A 39 -5.77 3.74 -16.89
C LEU A 39 -6.00 5.23 -16.60
N ASP A 40 -7.16 5.61 -16.05
CA ASP A 40 -7.51 6.98 -15.69
C ASP A 40 -6.44 7.63 -14.79
N HIS A 41 -5.86 6.85 -13.88
CA HIS A 41 -4.86 7.34 -12.94
C HIS A 41 -3.43 7.08 -13.43
N PHE A 42 -3.12 5.84 -13.82
CA PHE A 42 -1.75 5.39 -13.99
C PHE A 42 -1.10 5.80 -15.33
N ILE A 43 -1.86 5.96 -16.43
CA ILE A 43 -1.29 6.37 -17.73
C ILE A 43 -0.62 7.74 -17.64
N ASN A 44 -1.23 8.67 -16.91
CA ASN A 44 -0.77 10.06 -16.88
C ASN A 44 0.46 10.28 -15.98
N ILE A 45 0.79 9.28 -15.16
CA ILE A 45 1.83 9.40 -14.11
C ILE A 45 2.98 8.42 -14.28
N SER A 46 2.83 7.36 -15.08
CA SER A 46 3.85 6.34 -15.27
C SER A 46 3.84 5.73 -16.67
N GLU A 47 5.04 5.47 -17.20
CA GLU A 47 5.22 4.67 -18.42
C GLU A 47 5.06 3.16 -18.16
N THR A 48 5.30 2.72 -16.92
CA THR A 48 5.24 1.31 -16.50
C THR A 48 4.32 1.12 -15.30
N ILE A 49 3.41 0.15 -15.39
CA ILE A 49 2.54 -0.29 -14.30
C ILE A 49 3.00 -1.68 -13.85
N ASN A 50 3.28 -1.85 -12.56
CA ASN A 50 3.67 -3.13 -11.99
C ASN A 50 2.43 -3.86 -11.50
N VAL A 51 2.10 -4.97 -12.15
CA VAL A 51 1.01 -5.86 -11.75
C VAL A 51 1.62 -6.99 -10.92
N VAL A 52 1.33 -6.99 -9.63
CA VAL A 52 1.79 -8.00 -8.67
C VAL A 52 0.64 -8.92 -8.32
N TYR A 53 0.81 -10.22 -8.46
CA TYR A 53 -0.20 -11.20 -8.03
C TYR A 53 0.31 -12.03 -6.86
N THR A 54 -0.62 -12.35 -5.95
CA THR A 54 -0.30 -13.07 -4.70
C THR A 54 -0.69 -14.55 -4.70
N PHE A 55 -1.41 -14.99 -5.74
CA PHE A 55 -1.90 -16.35 -5.88
C PHE A 55 -0.92 -17.22 -6.66
N SER A 56 -1.03 -18.54 -6.50
CA SER A 56 -0.16 -19.49 -7.21
C SER A 56 -0.28 -19.36 -8.74
N ASP A 57 0.81 -19.65 -9.46
CA ASP A 57 0.82 -19.63 -10.93
C ASP A 57 -0.29 -20.53 -11.55
N ALA A 58 -0.67 -21.60 -10.84
CA ALA A 58 -1.75 -22.50 -11.24
C ALA A 58 -3.16 -21.88 -11.10
N ASN A 59 -3.31 -20.85 -10.27
CA ASN A 59 -4.55 -20.14 -10.01
C ASN A 59 -4.68 -18.86 -10.86
N ILE A 60 -3.70 -18.52 -11.70
CA ILE A 60 -3.80 -17.33 -12.57
C ILE A 60 -5.07 -17.40 -13.44
N SER A 61 -5.39 -18.56 -14.00
CA SER A 61 -6.61 -18.78 -14.76
C SER A 61 -7.89 -18.80 -13.93
N THR A 62 -7.78 -18.89 -12.58
CA THR A 62 -8.94 -18.82 -11.67
C THR A 62 -9.30 -17.39 -11.30
N PHE A 63 -8.39 -16.42 -11.51
CA PHE A 63 -8.74 -15.01 -11.47
C PHE A 63 -9.41 -14.62 -12.80
N GLU A 64 -10.66 -15.07 -12.95
CA GLU A 64 -11.44 -14.86 -14.15
C GLU A 64 -11.43 -13.37 -14.55
N GLY A 65 -11.13 -13.06 -15.81
CA GLY A 65 -11.02 -11.68 -16.29
C GLY A 65 -9.65 -11.00 -16.13
N ILE A 66 -8.66 -11.63 -15.47
CA ILE A 66 -7.27 -11.09 -15.44
C ILE A 66 -6.69 -11.00 -16.84
N ASP A 67 -6.87 -12.02 -17.68
CA ASP A 67 -6.36 -12.03 -19.05
C ASP A 67 -6.96 -10.87 -19.86
N THR A 68 -8.23 -10.54 -19.63
CA THR A 68 -8.91 -9.40 -20.26
C THR A 68 -8.34 -8.09 -19.75
N ILE A 69 -8.17 -7.92 -18.43
CA ILE A 69 -7.55 -6.73 -17.85
C ILE A 69 -6.14 -6.53 -18.40
N MET A 70 -5.32 -7.59 -18.39
CA MET A 70 -3.94 -7.53 -18.90
C MET A 70 -3.91 -7.19 -20.39
N MET A 71 -4.73 -7.85 -21.21
CA MET A 71 -4.80 -7.57 -22.64
C MET A 71 -5.24 -6.14 -22.96
N GLU A 72 -6.17 -5.56 -22.19
CA GLU A 72 -6.59 -4.17 -22.37
C GLU A 72 -5.54 -3.17 -21.86
N LEU A 73 -4.90 -3.47 -20.73
CA LEU A 73 -3.84 -2.64 -20.18
C LEU A 73 -2.58 -2.63 -21.07
N GLU A 74 -2.19 -3.76 -21.67
CA GLU A 74 -1.04 -3.89 -22.58
C GLU A 74 -1.19 -3.04 -23.86
N GLN A 75 -2.42 -2.73 -24.26
CA GLN A 75 -2.68 -1.83 -25.38
C GLN A 75 -2.42 -0.35 -25.05
N SER A 76 -2.36 -0.02 -23.76
CA SER A 76 -2.38 1.37 -23.28
C SER A 76 -1.14 1.75 -22.47
N ALA A 77 -0.45 0.79 -21.84
CA ALA A 77 0.73 1.04 -21.00
C ALA A 77 1.72 -0.15 -21.03
N THR A 78 2.98 0.10 -20.64
CA THR A 78 3.94 -1.00 -20.42
C THR A 78 3.61 -1.69 -19.10
N LEU A 79 3.45 -3.01 -19.13
CA LEU A 79 3.16 -3.79 -17.92
C LEU A 79 4.33 -4.68 -17.55
N THR A 80 4.58 -4.78 -16.24
CA THR A 80 5.36 -5.87 -15.66
C THR A 80 4.41 -6.75 -14.86
N LEU A 81 4.44 -8.06 -15.11
CA LEU A 81 3.62 -9.03 -14.38
C LEU A 81 4.54 -9.91 -13.54
N GLU A 82 4.46 -9.79 -12.22
CA GLU A 82 5.36 -10.47 -11.30
C GLU A 82 4.59 -11.16 -10.16
N HIS A 83 4.96 -12.40 -9.85
CA HIS A 83 4.52 -13.04 -8.61
C HIS A 83 5.25 -12.39 -7.44
N TYR A 84 4.57 -12.17 -6.32
CA TYR A 84 5.14 -11.44 -5.17
C TYR A 84 6.46 -12.01 -4.61
N THR A 85 6.72 -13.31 -4.81
CA THR A 85 7.98 -13.96 -4.39
C THR A 85 9.11 -13.89 -5.42
N LYS A 86 8.81 -13.52 -6.67
CA LYS A 86 9.77 -13.46 -7.79
C LYS A 86 10.15 -12.03 -8.13
N ILE A 87 9.77 -11.05 -7.31
CA ILE A 87 10.10 -9.64 -7.54
C ILE A 87 11.61 -9.49 -7.43
N HIS A 88 12.22 -9.06 -8.53
CA HIS A 88 13.66 -8.87 -8.62
C HIS A 88 14.03 -7.41 -8.33
N PRO A 89 15.26 -7.15 -7.86
CA PRO A 89 15.81 -5.80 -7.84
C PRO A 89 15.88 -5.25 -9.27
N ASN A 90 14.90 -4.42 -9.63
CA ASN A 90 14.99 -3.55 -10.79
C ASN A 90 15.88 -2.35 -10.47
N MET A 91 16.49 -1.77 -11.50
CA MET A 91 17.27 -0.53 -11.37
C MET A 91 16.41 0.62 -10.81
N THR A 92 15.09 0.58 -11.03
CA THR A 92 14.11 1.52 -10.49
C THR A 92 13.18 0.80 -9.52
N LYS A 93 12.96 1.41 -8.34
CA LYS A 93 12.01 0.90 -7.35
C LYS A 93 10.59 1.00 -7.88
N GLN A 94 9.76 -0.01 -7.62
CA GLN A 94 8.38 -0.02 -8.07
C GLN A 94 7.56 1.05 -7.32
N SER A 95 7.00 2.01 -8.05
CA SER A 95 6.23 3.14 -7.53
C SER A 95 4.77 3.16 -7.97
N HIS A 96 4.38 2.30 -8.90
CA HIS A 96 3.03 2.22 -9.45
C HIS A 96 2.62 0.75 -9.47
N ASN A 97 1.88 0.34 -8.44
CA ASN A 97 1.63 -1.07 -8.13
C ASN A 97 0.12 -1.34 -8.17
N VAL A 98 -0.27 -2.31 -9.00
CA VAL A 98 -1.59 -2.94 -8.97
C VAL A 98 -1.41 -4.33 -8.39
N VAL A 99 -1.97 -4.57 -7.21
CA VAL A 99 -1.80 -5.83 -6.47
C VAL A 99 -3.08 -6.63 -6.55
N LEU A 100 -3.01 -7.84 -7.09
CA LEU A 100 -4.13 -8.77 -7.16
C LEU A 100 -4.04 -9.75 -5.99
N CYS A 101 -4.95 -9.60 -5.03
CA CYS A 101 -4.90 -10.29 -3.76
C CYS A 101 -6.05 -11.29 -3.61
N GLU A 102 -5.75 -12.56 -3.26
CA GLU A 102 -6.76 -13.62 -3.15
C GLU A 102 -7.30 -13.84 -1.72
N SER A 103 -6.45 -13.63 -0.71
CA SER A 103 -6.76 -13.90 0.70
C SER A 103 -5.99 -12.95 1.63
N ILE A 104 -6.34 -12.96 2.92
CA ILE A 104 -5.62 -12.18 3.92
C ILE A 104 -4.21 -12.75 4.17
N GLU A 105 -4.02 -14.06 4.04
CA GLU A 105 -2.71 -14.71 4.15
C GLU A 105 -1.81 -14.32 2.98
N SER A 106 -2.34 -14.27 1.77
CA SER A 106 -1.59 -13.85 0.58
C SER A 106 -1.23 -12.37 0.64
N PHE A 107 -2.14 -11.54 1.16
CA PHE A 107 -1.87 -10.13 1.47
C PHE A 107 -0.70 -9.97 2.44
N ASN A 108 -0.75 -10.64 3.59
CA ASN A 108 0.30 -10.58 4.60
C ASN A 108 1.64 -11.12 4.06
N SER A 109 1.59 -12.18 3.26
CA SER A 109 2.78 -12.74 2.60
C SER A 109 3.39 -11.73 1.62
N PHE A 110 2.57 -11.05 0.81
CA PHE A 110 3.04 -9.95 -0.05
C PHE A 110 3.64 -8.80 0.76
N LEU A 111 2.99 -8.34 1.82
CA LEU A 111 3.52 -7.27 2.66
C LEU A 111 4.88 -7.65 3.28
N SER A 112 5.09 -8.93 3.61
CA SER A 112 6.39 -9.41 4.12
C SER A 112 7.52 -9.34 3.09
N THR A 113 7.22 -9.26 1.79
CA THR A 113 8.21 -9.08 0.73
C THR A 113 8.47 -7.62 0.38
N ILE A 114 7.63 -6.70 0.87
CA ILE A 114 7.83 -5.27 0.67
C ILE A 114 9.10 -4.82 1.39
N ASN A 115 10.07 -4.37 0.61
CA ASN A 115 11.38 -3.91 1.08
C ASN A 115 11.78 -2.64 0.33
N PRO A 116 12.41 -1.65 0.99
CA PRO A 116 12.91 -0.43 0.34
C PRO A 116 13.89 -0.66 -0.82
N ASN A 117 14.47 -1.86 -0.98
CA ASN A 117 15.30 -2.22 -2.14
C ASN A 117 14.48 -2.41 -3.42
N TYR A 118 13.23 -2.87 -3.31
CA TYR A 118 12.39 -3.25 -4.45
C TYR A 118 11.23 -2.28 -4.65
N PHE A 119 10.69 -1.73 -3.55
CA PHE A 119 9.50 -0.91 -3.54
C PHE A 119 9.80 0.52 -3.08
N ASN A 120 9.08 1.47 -3.68
CA ASN A 120 9.01 2.83 -3.18
C ASN A 120 7.82 2.94 -2.21
N PHE A 121 8.07 3.22 -0.93
CA PHE A 121 7.00 3.38 0.07
C PHE A 121 6.15 4.64 -0.15
N GLN A 122 6.65 5.61 -0.93
CA GLN A 122 5.86 6.74 -1.41
C GLN A 122 5.08 6.42 -2.70
N GLY A 123 5.28 5.22 -3.25
CA GLY A 123 4.58 4.73 -4.44
C GLY A 123 3.09 4.50 -4.20
N TYR A 124 2.35 4.37 -5.29
CA TYR A 124 0.91 4.13 -5.33
C TYR A 124 0.63 2.64 -5.36
N TYR A 125 -0.32 2.21 -4.52
CA TYR A 125 -0.75 0.82 -4.39
C TYR A 125 -2.27 0.73 -4.57
N LEU A 126 -2.71 0.18 -5.69
CA LEU A 126 -4.10 -0.22 -5.88
C LEU A 126 -4.21 -1.72 -5.62
N ILE A 127 -4.87 -2.12 -4.54
CA ILE A 127 -5.05 -3.53 -4.19
C ILE A 127 -6.46 -3.95 -4.60
N ILE A 128 -6.53 -4.89 -5.53
CA ILE A 128 -7.77 -5.50 -6.01
C ILE A 128 -7.97 -6.80 -5.24
N MET A 129 -9.13 -6.97 -4.63
CA MET A 129 -9.38 -8.07 -3.70
C MET A 129 -10.82 -8.57 -3.77
N PRO A 130 -11.13 -9.82 -3.39
CA PRO A 130 -12.51 -10.28 -3.35
C PRO A 130 -13.31 -9.59 -2.24
N SER A 131 -14.60 -9.35 -2.46
CA SER A 131 -15.51 -8.71 -1.50
C SER A 131 -15.58 -9.37 -0.11
N ARG A 132 -15.27 -10.66 0.02
CA ARG A 132 -15.16 -11.32 1.32
C ARG A 132 -14.08 -10.72 2.22
N LEU A 133 -13.05 -10.08 1.65
CA LEU A 133 -11.99 -9.43 2.42
C LEU A 133 -12.38 -8.04 2.95
N CYS A 134 -13.58 -7.54 2.61
CA CYS A 134 -14.08 -6.28 3.15
C CYS A 134 -14.10 -6.25 4.69
N GLU A 135 -14.35 -7.39 5.34
CA GLU A 135 -14.36 -7.49 6.81
C GLU A 135 -12.98 -7.25 7.45
N TYR A 136 -11.89 -7.46 6.71
CA TYR A 136 -10.51 -7.27 7.17
C TYR A 136 -9.91 -5.92 6.75
N MET A 137 -10.65 -5.04 6.06
CA MET A 137 -10.10 -3.79 5.52
C MET A 137 -9.42 -2.91 6.57
N SER A 138 -10.01 -2.82 7.77
CA SER A 138 -9.44 -2.03 8.86
C SER A 138 -8.07 -2.57 9.28
N ASP A 139 -7.93 -3.90 9.38
CA ASP A 139 -6.66 -4.56 9.73
C ASP A 139 -5.65 -4.44 8.59
N MET A 140 -6.11 -4.52 7.34
CA MET A 140 -5.25 -4.32 6.17
C MET A 140 -4.68 -2.90 6.15
N PHE A 141 -5.51 -1.87 6.35
CA PHE A 141 -5.05 -0.49 6.43
C PHE A 141 -4.15 -0.23 7.65
N ALA A 142 -4.45 -0.84 8.80
CA ALA A 142 -3.57 -0.78 9.97
C ALA A 142 -2.18 -1.36 9.67
N THR A 143 -2.14 -2.49 8.97
CA THR A 143 -0.88 -3.14 8.58
C THR A 143 -0.11 -2.28 7.57
N LEU A 144 -0.77 -1.75 6.55
CA LEU A 144 -0.16 -0.84 5.56
C LEU A 144 0.39 0.44 6.21
N TRP A 145 -0.36 1.02 7.15
CA TRP A 145 0.07 2.19 7.91
C TRP A 145 1.30 1.90 8.77
N SER A 146 1.38 0.73 9.41
CA SER A 146 2.56 0.31 10.17
C SER A 146 3.82 0.18 9.30
N LEU A 147 3.64 -0.08 8.00
CA LEU A 147 4.71 -0.12 7.00
C LEU A 147 4.95 1.25 6.33
N HIS A 148 4.30 2.31 6.80
CA HIS A 148 4.34 3.66 6.23
C HIS A 148 3.88 3.75 4.77
N ILE A 149 3.01 2.83 4.34
CA ILE A 149 2.41 2.83 3.01
C ILE A 149 1.10 3.63 3.05
N VAL A 150 1.20 4.90 2.67
CA VAL A 150 0.11 5.88 2.79
C VAL A 150 -0.74 5.96 1.51
N ASN A 151 -0.10 5.88 0.36
CA ASN A 151 -0.73 5.99 -0.96
C ASN A 151 -1.31 4.65 -1.41
N VAL A 152 -2.37 4.21 -0.74
CA VAL A 152 -3.01 2.92 -0.98
C VAL A 152 -4.52 3.02 -1.07
N ASN A 153 -5.10 2.26 -1.99
CA ASN A 153 -6.55 2.07 -2.13
C ASN A 153 -6.88 0.58 -2.25
N LEU A 154 -8.03 0.19 -1.68
CA LEU A 154 -8.59 -1.14 -1.81
C LEU A 154 -9.80 -1.09 -2.74
N LEU A 155 -9.82 -1.96 -3.75
CA LEU A 155 -10.92 -2.15 -4.69
C LEU A 155 -11.49 -3.57 -4.51
N PRO A 156 -12.59 -3.73 -3.76
CA PRO A 156 -13.26 -5.01 -3.62
C PRO A 156 -14.04 -5.37 -4.88
N LEU A 157 -13.82 -6.58 -5.38
CA LEU A 157 -14.62 -7.17 -6.43
C LEU A 157 -15.95 -7.62 -5.84
N THR A 158 -16.96 -6.77 -5.99
CA THR A 158 -18.34 -7.08 -5.61
C THR A 158 -19.08 -7.65 -6.82
N SER A 159 -20.20 -8.35 -6.63
CA SER A 159 -21.08 -8.77 -7.74
C SER A 159 -21.92 -7.62 -8.30
N ASN A 160 -21.99 -6.49 -7.60
CA ASN A 160 -22.83 -5.36 -7.99
C ASN A 160 -22.24 -4.57 -9.18
N ASP A 161 -23.05 -3.70 -9.77
CA ASP A 161 -22.65 -2.77 -10.85
C ASP A 161 -21.83 -1.58 -10.33
N ASP A 162 -21.66 -1.47 -9.01
CA ASP A 162 -20.94 -0.39 -8.35
C ASP A 162 -19.59 -0.88 -7.81
N ASP A 163 -18.53 -0.29 -8.33
CA ASP A 163 -17.16 -0.54 -7.88
C ASP A 163 -16.75 0.54 -6.89
N PHE A 164 -16.88 0.22 -5.60
CA PHE A 164 -16.52 1.11 -4.50
C PHE A 164 -15.02 1.03 -4.23
N ILE A 165 -14.39 2.19 -4.07
CA ILE A 165 -12.98 2.28 -3.72
C ILE A 165 -12.84 2.81 -2.31
N TYR A 166 -11.98 2.16 -1.55
CA TYR A 166 -11.73 2.52 -0.16
C TYR A 166 -10.30 2.95 0.03
N THR A 167 -10.10 3.91 0.92
CA THR A 167 -8.80 4.39 1.37
C THR A 167 -8.86 4.64 2.87
N TYR A 168 -7.75 5.05 3.47
CA TYR A 168 -7.73 5.55 4.86
C TYR A 168 -7.06 6.92 4.93
N TYR A 169 -7.40 7.69 5.96
CA TYR A 169 -6.80 9.00 6.23
C TYR A 169 -6.13 8.95 7.60
N PRO A 170 -4.78 8.86 7.65
CA PRO A 170 -4.06 8.77 8.93
C PRO A 170 -4.29 10.01 9.79
N PHE A 171 -4.54 11.17 9.19
CA PHE A 171 -4.76 12.41 9.92
C PHE A 171 -6.13 12.99 9.61
N THR A 172 -6.89 13.27 10.65
CA THR A 172 -8.18 13.95 10.57
C THR A 172 -8.30 14.99 11.69
N SER A 173 -9.33 15.84 11.62
CA SER A 173 -9.63 16.78 12.70
C SER A 173 -9.85 16.07 14.05
N LEU A 174 -10.34 14.84 14.03
CA LEU A 174 -10.69 14.06 15.23
C LEU A 174 -9.57 13.13 15.70
N ASP A 175 -8.76 12.58 14.80
CA ASP A 175 -7.88 11.44 15.09
C ASP A 175 -6.50 11.56 14.41
N CYS A 176 -5.50 10.95 15.04
CA CYS A 176 -4.11 10.89 14.59
C CYS A 176 -3.66 9.43 14.51
N GLY A 177 -3.29 8.97 13.32
CA GLY A 177 -3.02 7.57 13.02
C GLY A 177 -4.27 6.74 12.72
N SER A 178 -5.36 7.35 12.25
CA SER A 178 -6.59 6.62 11.94
C SER A 178 -6.43 5.74 10.70
N THR A 179 -6.79 4.47 10.82
CA THR A 179 -6.72 3.50 9.71
C THR A 179 -8.09 2.94 9.35
N LEU A 180 -9.15 3.60 9.82
CA LEU A 180 -10.52 3.20 9.51
C LEU A 180 -10.78 3.33 8.00
N PRO A 181 -11.45 2.34 7.38
CA PRO A 181 -11.81 2.41 5.98
C PRO A 181 -12.75 3.60 5.71
N VAL A 182 -12.41 4.38 4.70
CA VAL A 182 -13.22 5.49 4.17
C VAL A 182 -13.51 5.19 2.71
N GLN A 183 -14.78 5.21 2.33
CA GLN A 183 -15.16 5.16 0.92
C GLN A 183 -14.64 6.43 0.23
N LEU A 184 -13.72 6.26 -0.71
CA LEU A 184 -13.10 7.34 -1.45
C LEU A 184 -14.00 7.81 -2.59
N ASP A 185 -14.47 6.87 -3.41
CA ASP A 185 -15.33 7.14 -4.56
C ASP A 185 -16.07 5.85 -4.92
N ASN A 186 -16.98 5.94 -5.88
CA ASN A 186 -17.59 4.79 -6.52
C ASN A 186 -17.60 5.00 -8.04
N TYR A 187 -17.18 3.97 -8.76
CA TYR A 187 -17.20 3.94 -10.21
C TYR A 187 -18.47 3.23 -10.68
N ARG A 188 -19.29 3.92 -11.46
CA ARG A 188 -20.57 3.42 -11.97
C ARG A 188 -20.76 3.89 -13.40
N ASP A 189 -21.21 2.99 -14.28
CA ASP A 189 -21.52 3.29 -15.68
C ASP A 189 -20.37 3.99 -16.44
N GLY A 190 -19.12 3.55 -16.21
CA GLY A 190 -17.96 4.08 -16.93
C GLY A 190 -17.48 5.45 -16.46
N LYS A 191 -17.83 5.88 -15.24
CA LYS A 191 -17.42 7.17 -14.70
C LYS A 191 -17.29 7.16 -13.18
N TRP A 192 -16.41 8.02 -12.69
CA TRP A 192 -16.32 8.42 -11.28
C TRP A 192 -17.53 9.28 -10.89
N MET A 193 -18.12 8.97 -9.74
CA MET A 193 -19.33 9.66 -9.29
C MET A 193 -18.99 10.92 -8.48
N GLU A 194 -18.04 10.83 -7.55
CA GLU A 194 -17.60 11.96 -6.73
C GLU A 194 -16.43 12.71 -7.39
N LYS A 195 -15.72 12.06 -8.33
CA LYS A 195 -14.53 12.60 -9.03
C LYS A 195 -13.40 12.96 -8.07
N ASN A 196 -13.25 12.17 -7.02
CA ASN A 196 -12.15 12.33 -6.09
C ASN A 196 -10.84 11.88 -6.75
N GLU A 197 -9.73 12.49 -6.35
CA GLU A 197 -8.41 12.01 -6.75
C GLU A 197 -8.24 10.57 -6.24
N LEU A 198 -7.82 9.64 -7.11
CA LEU A 198 -7.66 8.24 -6.72
C LEU A 198 -6.65 8.11 -5.58
N PHE A 199 -5.55 8.87 -5.59
CA PHE A 199 -4.58 8.90 -4.50
C PHE A 199 -4.44 10.33 -3.96
N PRO A 200 -5.33 10.76 -3.04
CA PRO A 200 -5.29 12.11 -2.51
C PRO A 200 -4.05 12.33 -1.66
N ASN A 201 -3.57 13.57 -1.58
CA ASN A 201 -2.44 13.90 -0.70
C ASN A 201 -2.84 13.90 0.79
N LYS A 202 -2.67 12.74 1.44
CA LYS A 202 -3.01 12.49 2.85
C LYS A 202 -2.08 13.17 3.86
N MET A 203 -0.97 13.74 3.41
CA MET A 203 0.04 14.40 4.26
C MET A 203 0.00 15.92 4.13
N LYS A 204 -0.96 16.47 3.38
CA LYS A 204 -1.10 17.92 3.16
C LYS A 204 -1.42 18.68 4.44
N ASP A 205 -2.20 18.08 5.33
CA ASP A 205 -2.65 18.63 6.61
C ASP A 205 -2.70 17.51 7.65
N LEU A 206 -1.95 17.67 8.74
CA LEU A 206 -1.86 16.74 9.86
C LEU A 206 -2.82 17.13 10.99
N PHE A 207 -3.69 18.11 10.79
CA PHE A 207 -4.79 18.48 11.68
C PHE A 207 -4.37 18.67 13.14
N ASN A 208 -3.26 19.37 13.35
CA ASN A 208 -2.65 19.64 14.64
C ASN A 208 -2.22 18.38 15.43
N CYS A 209 -2.07 17.24 14.76
CA CYS A 209 -1.50 16.05 15.38
C CYS A 209 -0.09 16.35 15.90
N THR A 210 0.27 15.73 17.02
CA THR A 210 1.61 15.90 17.61
C THR A 210 2.53 14.81 17.12
N LEU A 211 3.69 15.20 16.58
CA LEU A 211 4.77 14.29 16.23
C LEU A 211 5.85 14.37 17.30
N SER A 212 6.12 13.24 17.93
CA SER A 212 7.25 13.07 18.84
C SER A 212 8.52 12.85 18.04
N VAL A 213 9.48 13.75 18.18
CA VAL A 213 10.76 13.73 17.48
C VAL A 213 11.86 13.46 18.49
N VAL A 214 12.44 12.26 18.43
CA VAL A 214 13.62 11.93 19.23
C VAL A 214 14.84 12.60 18.61
N THR A 215 15.65 13.24 19.45
CA THR A 215 16.78 14.06 19.03
C THR A 215 17.90 14.05 20.06
N PHE A 216 19.13 14.37 19.65
CA PHE A 216 20.31 14.47 20.51
C PHE A 216 21.15 15.71 20.13
N ASP A 217 22.08 16.09 21.01
CA ASP A 217 22.91 17.29 20.83
C ASP A 217 24.00 17.02 19.77
N ILE A 218 23.89 17.67 18.60
CA ILE A 218 24.86 17.59 17.50
C ILE A 218 24.99 18.95 16.79
N PRO A 219 25.70 19.92 17.38
CA PRO A 219 25.88 21.23 16.77
C PRO A 219 26.63 21.14 15.41
N PRO A 220 26.27 21.97 14.41
CA PRO A 220 25.26 23.04 14.43
C PRO A 220 23.85 22.58 14.02
N PHE A 221 23.63 21.27 13.79
CA PHE A 221 22.36 20.75 13.30
C PHE A 221 21.29 20.79 14.38
N ILE A 222 21.65 20.38 15.59
CA ILE A 222 20.79 20.40 16.77
C ILE A 222 21.65 20.80 17.97
N LYS A 223 21.21 21.82 18.70
CA LYS A 223 21.79 22.31 19.94
C LYS A 223 20.73 22.25 21.03
N ILE A 224 20.98 21.45 22.06
CA ILE A 224 20.05 21.32 23.20
C ILE A 224 20.54 22.21 24.34
N ASP A 225 19.84 23.31 24.59
CA ASP A 225 20.13 24.18 25.72
C ASP A 225 19.47 23.62 27.00
N LYS A 226 20.29 22.95 27.82
CA LYS A 226 19.86 22.27 29.06
C LYS A 226 19.25 23.21 30.11
N GLU A 227 19.43 24.52 29.96
CA GLU A 227 18.89 25.53 30.86
C GLU A 227 17.47 26.00 30.47
N GLU A 228 17.09 25.90 29.19
CA GLU A 228 15.85 26.51 28.69
C GLU A 228 14.70 25.51 28.48
N ASN A 229 14.93 24.19 28.41
CA ASN A 229 13.91 23.12 28.32
C ASN A 229 12.82 23.24 27.22
N ASP A 230 12.69 24.36 26.52
CA ASP A 230 11.48 24.71 25.79
C ASP A 230 11.55 24.32 24.31
N SER A 231 12.73 24.30 23.69
CA SER A 231 12.96 23.74 22.36
C SER A 231 14.45 23.67 22.03
N PRO A 232 14.92 22.64 21.30
CA PRO A 232 16.25 22.64 20.74
C PRO A 232 16.39 23.77 19.70
N ASN A 233 17.61 24.12 19.32
CA ASN A 233 17.90 25.04 18.21
C ASN A 233 18.79 24.35 17.17
N GLY A 234 18.97 24.94 16.00
CA GLY A 234 19.84 24.42 14.93
C GLY A 234 19.12 24.23 13.60
N ILE A 235 19.88 23.80 12.60
CA ILE A 235 19.38 23.69 11.22
C ILE A 235 18.25 22.68 11.09
N GLU A 236 18.34 21.51 11.73
CA GLU A 236 17.29 20.48 11.64
C GLU A 236 16.02 20.87 12.39
N VAL A 237 16.15 21.64 13.48
CA VAL A 237 15.02 22.20 14.22
C VAL A 237 14.24 23.20 13.35
N ILE A 238 14.97 24.08 12.66
CA ILE A 238 14.35 25.05 11.73
C ILE A 238 13.62 24.30 10.61
N LEU A 239 14.25 23.27 10.02
CA LEU A 239 13.63 22.46 8.98
C LEU A 239 12.34 21.79 9.50
N MET A 240 12.38 21.16 10.67
CA MET A 240 11.21 20.52 11.27
C MET A 240 10.10 21.53 11.57
N SER A 241 10.45 22.72 12.03
CA SER A 241 9.51 23.82 12.29
C SER A 241 8.84 24.30 11.01
N VAL A 242 9.58 24.41 9.90
CA VAL A 242 9.02 24.74 8.58
C VAL A 242 8.05 23.65 8.12
N LEU A 243 8.38 22.37 8.31
CA LEU A 243 7.48 21.26 8.00
C LEU A 243 6.22 21.31 8.86
N ALA A 244 6.36 21.55 10.17
CA ALA A 244 5.24 21.68 11.12
C ALA A 244 4.27 22.78 10.70
N LEU A 245 4.79 23.95 10.30
CA LEU A 245 3.98 25.05 9.77
C LEU A 245 3.34 24.69 8.42
N LYS A 246 4.08 24.04 7.53
CA LYS A 246 3.60 23.72 6.18
C LYS A 246 2.50 22.65 6.17
N MET A 247 2.62 21.68 7.08
CA MET A 247 1.78 20.48 7.15
C MET A 247 0.82 20.51 8.36
N ASN A 248 0.81 21.58 9.15
CA ASN A 248 -0.10 21.79 10.28
C ASN A 248 -0.04 20.68 11.35
N PHE A 249 1.15 20.43 11.90
CA PHE A 249 1.38 19.53 13.03
C PHE A 249 2.15 20.21 14.17
N ASN A 250 2.07 19.64 15.38
CA ASN A 250 2.84 20.07 16.53
C ASN A 250 4.06 19.17 16.74
N ILE A 251 5.17 19.73 17.23
CA ILE A 251 6.38 18.95 17.53
C ILE A 251 6.49 18.77 19.03
N LYS A 252 6.74 17.54 19.46
CA LYS A 252 7.16 17.21 20.82
C LYS A 252 8.58 16.68 20.76
N TRP A 253 9.52 17.47 21.27
CA TRP A 253 10.93 17.08 21.30
C TRP A 253 11.19 16.07 22.43
N ILE A 254 11.85 14.97 22.10
CA ILE A 254 12.30 13.95 23.06
C ILE A 254 13.82 13.90 22.98
N TYR A 255 14.49 14.21 24.08
CA TYR A 255 15.95 14.26 24.11
C TYR A 255 16.52 12.88 24.48
N SER A 256 17.48 12.40 23.70
CA SER A 256 18.24 11.18 23.94
C SER A 256 19.72 11.51 24.15
N GLU A 257 20.37 10.75 25.04
CA GLU A 257 21.82 10.77 25.21
C GLU A 257 22.54 9.80 24.25
N GLU A 258 21.79 8.88 23.64
CA GLU A 258 22.30 7.90 22.69
C GLU A 258 22.39 8.52 21.28
N LEU A 259 23.59 8.48 20.71
CA LEU A 259 23.83 8.92 19.35
C LEU A 259 23.47 7.81 18.37
N TRP A 260 22.68 8.16 17.34
CA TRP A 260 22.29 7.27 16.24
C TRP A 260 21.49 6.04 16.70
N GLY A 261 20.94 5.30 15.73
CA GLY A 261 20.26 4.06 15.99
C GLY A 261 21.17 2.84 15.92
N GLU A 262 21.00 1.92 16.85
CA GLU A 262 21.55 0.57 16.79
C GLU A 262 20.46 -0.41 16.32
N ILE A 263 20.82 -1.29 15.38
CA ILE A 263 20.00 -2.43 15.02
C ILE A 263 20.35 -3.55 16.00
N TYR A 264 19.41 -3.91 16.87
CA TYR A 264 19.61 -5.05 17.76
C TYR A 264 19.54 -6.36 16.98
N GLY A 265 20.22 -7.41 17.46
CA GLY A 265 20.33 -8.70 16.78
C GLY A 265 19.01 -9.45 16.55
N ASN A 266 17.89 -8.95 17.10
CA ASN A 266 16.53 -9.44 16.87
C ASN A 266 15.80 -8.68 15.74
N GLY A 267 16.44 -7.70 15.10
CA GLY A 267 15.84 -6.85 14.07
C GLY A 267 15.05 -5.66 14.62
N ASP A 268 14.99 -5.49 15.95
CA ASP A 268 14.43 -4.29 16.57
C ASP A 268 15.41 -3.12 16.45
N TRP A 269 14.84 -1.94 16.24
CA TRP A 269 15.58 -0.68 16.15
C TRP A 269 15.62 -0.01 17.51
N GLY A 270 16.79 0.10 18.13
CA GLY A 270 17.02 1.08 19.20
C GLY A 270 17.45 2.37 18.55
N THR A 271 16.57 3.36 18.36
CA THR A 271 16.97 4.59 17.65
C THR A 271 16.60 5.85 18.40
N SER A 272 17.57 6.77 18.48
CA SER A 272 17.41 8.18 18.82
C SER A 272 16.91 9.06 17.66
N LEU A 273 16.64 8.47 16.48
CA LEU A 273 16.00 9.11 15.33
C LEU A 273 14.66 8.41 15.04
N GLN A 274 13.68 8.64 15.91
CA GLN A 274 12.29 8.24 15.66
C GLN A 274 11.42 9.47 15.59
N VAL A 275 10.60 9.54 14.53
CA VAL A 275 9.44 10.42 14.50
C VAL A 275 8.22 9.53 14.68
N LYS A 276 7.51 9.71 15.78
CA LYS A 276 6.32 8.94 16.13
C LYS A 276 5.10 9.84 16.19
N VAL A 277 4.01 9.42 15.55
CA VAL A 277 2.70 10.08 15.70
C VAL A 277 2.14 9.78 17.08
N GLU A 278 1.78 10.82 17.83
CA GLU A 278 1.06 10.69 19.10
C GLU A 278 -0.44 10.58 18.84
N THR A 279 -1.13 9.72 19.60
CA THR A 279 -2.58 9.58 19.53
C THR A 279 -3.28 10.79 20.17
N LYS A 280 -4.38 11.28 19.56
CA LYS A 280 -5.25 12.26 20.22
C LYS A 280 -5.95 11.60 21.41
N THR A 281 -5.69 12.10 22.63
CA THR A 281 -6.40 11.75 23.86
C THR A 281 -7.70 12.51 24.00
#